data_AF-R6CFH3-F1
#
_entry.id   AF-R6CFH3-F1
#
_cell.length_a   1.000
_cell.length_b   1.000
_cell.length_c   1.000
_cell.angle_alpha   90.00
_cell.angle_beta   90.00
_cell.angle_gamma   90.00
#
_symmetry.space_group_name_H-M   'P 1'
#
loop_
_entity.id
_entity.type
_entity.pdbx_description
1 polymer ?
#
loop_
_entity_poly.entity_id
_entity_poly.type
_entity_poly.pdbx_seq_one_letter_code
_entity_poly.pdbx_strand_id
1 'polypeptide(L)' 'MKIKPIVMQEINTTHTSFIVDLHLDYNVTFITGDFGVGKSALYSFIEELSANDKRMPLSIKN' A
#
# COMPACT_ATOMS: atom_id res chain seq x y z
N MET A 1 -12.09 5.38 -22.93
CA MET A 1 -12.05 4.04 -22.35
C MET A 1 -12.55 4.14 -20.90
N LYS A 2 -13.68 3.51 -20.54
CA LYS A 2 -14.12 3.43 -19.13
C LYS A 2 -13.57 2.14 -18.53
N ILE A 3 -12.39 2.20 -17.93
CA ILE A 3 -11.90 1.14 -17.06
C ILE A 3 -12.69 1.27 -15.74
N LYS A 4 -13.24 0.16 -15.26
CA LYS A 4 -13.75 0.03 -13.88
C LYS A 4 -12.67 -0.73 -13.10
N PRO A 5 -11.66 -0.04 -12.56
CA PRO A 5 -10.61 -0.73 -11.82
C PRO A 5 -11.22 -1.33 -10.57
N ILE A 6 -10.78 -2.54 -10.22
CA ILE A 6 -11.12 -3.12 -8.92
C ILE A 6 -10.21 -2.41 -7.93
N VAL A 7 -10.81 -1.56 -7.09
CA VAL A 7 -10.11 -0.85 -6.03
C VAL A 7 -9.96 -1.79 -4.87
N MET A 8 -8.73 -2.01 -4.45
CA MET A 8 -8.47 -2.69 -3.19
C MET A 8 -8.82 -1.72 -2.07
N GLN A 9 -9.71 -2.12 -1.16
CA GLN A 9 -10.35 -1.20 -0.20
C GLN A 9 -9.57 -1.07 1.11
N GLU A 10 -8.79 -2.10 1.47
CA GLU A 10 -8.14 -2.17 2.78
C GLU A 10 -6.79 -2.89 2.68
N ILE A 11 -5.79 -2.37 3.37
CA ILE A 11 -4.54 -3.07 3.73
C ILE A 11 -4.50 -3.15 5.24
N ASN A 12 -4.68 -4.37 5.77
CA ASN A 12 -4.54 -4.64 7.18
C ASN A 12 -3.45 -5.69 7.40
N THR A 13 -2.34 -5.32 8.02
CA THR A 13 -1.24 -6.24 8.36
C THR A 13 -0.53 -5.81 9.64
N THR A 14 0.10 -6.77 10.31
CA THR A 14 0.97 -6.52 11.45
C THR A 14 2.38 -6.98 11.12
N HIS A 15 3.33 -6.05 11.06
CA HIS A 15 4.75 -6.34 10.92
C HIS A 15 5.48 -6.04 12.22
N THR A 16 5.67 -7.07 13.06
CA THR A 16 6.32 -6.98 14.37
C THR A 16 5.71 -5.89 15.27
N SER A 17 6.41 -4.75 15.43
CA SER A 17 5.98 -3.62 16.25
C SER A 17 5.08 -2.61 15.52
N PHE A 18 4.74 -2.86 14.25
CA PHE A 18 3.94 -1.95 13.42
C PHE A 18 2.63 -2.59 13.02
N ILE A 19 1.55 -1.83 13.19
CA ILE A 19 0.23 -2.12 12.63
C ILE A 19 0.04 -1.21 11.42
N VAL A 20 -0.23 -1.81 10.26
CA VAL A 20 -0.62 -1.10 9.05
C VAL A 20 -2.12 -1.33 8.87
N ASP A 21 -2.88 -0.26 8.96
CA ASP A 21 -4.34 -0.26 8.79
C ASP A 21 -4.71 0.89 7.87
N LEU A 22 -4.79 0.60 6.56
CA LEU A 22 -5.04 1.59 5.51
C LEU A 22 -6.39 1.32 4.85
N HIS A 23 -7.28 2.31 4.89
CA HIS A 23 -8.47 2.36 4.06
C HIS A 23 -8.20 3.15 2.77
N LEU A 24 -8.52 2.56 1.63
CA LEU A 24 -8.26 3.12 0.31
C LEU A 24 -9.58 3.39 -0.42
N ASP A 25 -10.05 4.63 -0.32
CA ASP A 25 -11.31 5.06 -0.94
C ASP A 25 -11.18 5.41 -2.43
N TYR A 26 -9.93 5.61 -2.89
CA TYR A 26 -9.62 6.09 -4.24
C TYR A 26 -8.70 5.15 -4.99
N ASN A 27 -8.80 5.18 -6.32
CA ASN A 27 -7.94 4.41 -7.22
C ASN A 27 -6.45 4.79 -7.11
N VAL A 28 -6.15 5.99 -6.61
CA VAL A 28 -4.80 6.51 -6.38
C VAL A 28 -4.75 7.13 -4.99
N THR A 29 -3.79 6.67 -4.19
CA THR A 29 -3.59 7.16 -2.82
C THR A 29 -2.14 7.65 -2.67
N PHE A 30 -1.96 8.79 -1.99
CA PHE A 30 -0.66 9.36 -1.70
C PHE A 30 -0.34 9.20 -0.21
N ILE A 31 0.85 8.66 0.09
CA ILE A 31 1.36 8.57 1.47
C ILE A 31 2.27 9.78 1.73
N THR A 32 1.88 10.64 2.66
CA THR A 32 2.57 11.89 2.99
C THR A 32 2.77 12.05 4.51
N GLY A 33 3.66 12.93 4.91
CA GLY A 33 3.99 13.22 6.31
C GLY A 33 5.42 13.75 6.47
N ASP A 34 5.80 14.11 7.70
CA ASP A 34 7.11 14.67 8.02
C ASP A 34 8.26 13.64 7.86
N PHE A 35 9.50 14.10 8.02
CA PHE A 35 10.66 13.21 8.02
C PHE A 35 10.63 12.27 9.24
N GLY A 36 11.08 11.01 9.08
CA GLY A 36 11.17 10.04 10.17
C GLY A 36 9.85 9.37 10.59
N VAL A 37 8.71 9.71 9.99
CA VAL A 37 7.39 9.14 10.36
C VAL A 37 7.12 7.74 9.81
N GLY A 38 8.12 7.09 9.20
CA GLY A 38 7.98 5.69 8.76
C GLY A 38 7.39 5.47 7.36
N LYS A 39 7.30 6.49 6.49
CA LYS A 39 6.82 6.33 5.10
C LYS A 39 7.58 5.25 4.32
N SER A 40 8.90 5.21 4.46
CA SER A 40 9.75 4.18 3.81
C SER A 40 9.51 2.78 4.39
N ALA A 41 9.28 2.66 5.70
CA ALA A 41 8.96 1.38 6.33
C ALA A 41 7.59 0.86 5.85
N LEU A 42 6.58 1.73 5.80
CA LEU A 42 5.26 1.40 5.25
C LEU A 42 5.35 0.93 3.80
N TYR A 43 6.14 1.61 2.95
CA TYR A 43 6.39 1.16 1.58
C TYR A 43 6.97 -0.27 1.55
N SER A 44 8.01 -0.56 2.35
CA SER A 44 8.61 -1.90 2.40
C SER A 44 7.63 -3.00 2.84
N PHE A 45 6.71 -2.71 3.77
CA PHE A 45 5.68 -3.67 4.18
C PHE A 45 4.68 -3.95 3.05
N ILE A 46 4.24 -2.91 2.33
CA ILE A 46 3.33 -3.07 1.19
C ILE A 46 4.03 -3.81 0.04
N GLU A 47 5.31 -3.56 -0.19
CA GLU A 47 6.12 -4.27 -1.17
C GLU A 47 6.21 -5.78 -0.83
N GLU A 48 6.51 -6.12 0.42
CA GLU A 48 6.52 -7.51 0.90
C GLU A 48 5.15 -8.20 0.75
N LEU A 49 4.06 -7.50 1.08
CA LEU A 49 2.70 -8.00 0.88
C LEU A 49 2.42 -8.27 -0.60
N SER A 50 2.84 -7.38 -1.50
CA SER A 50 2.61 -7.53 -2.94
C SER A 50 3.38 -8.69 -3.57
N ALA A 51 4.54 -9.04 -3.02
CA ALA A 51 5.28 -10.22 -3.44
C ALA A 51 4.52 -11.52 -3.13
N ASN A 52 3.65 -11.49 -2.11
CA ASN A 52 2.88 -12.65 -1.64
C ASN A 52 1.43 -12.66 -2.16
N ASP A 53 0.83 -11.49 -2.47
CA ASP A 53 -0.53 -11.38 -3.00
C ASP A 53 -0.56 -10.97 -4.47
N LYS A 54 -0.92 -11.93 -5.34
CA LYS A 54 -1.09 -11.74 -6.79
C LYS A 54 -2.16 -10.70 -7.17
N ARG A 55 -3.03 -10.31 -6.23
CA ARG A 55 -4.07 -9.28 -6.41
C ARG A 55 -3.55 -7.86 -6.22
N MET A 56 -2.34 -7.69 -5.67
CA MET A 56 -1.64 -6.42 -5.55
C MET A 56 -0.47 -6.33 -6.55
N PRO A 57 -0.71 -6.03 -7.84
CA PRO A 57 0.38 -5.76 -8.75
C PRO A 57 0.99 -4.37 -8.45
N LEU A 58 2.10 -4.35 -7.72
CA LEU A 58 2.93 -3.15 -7.57
C LEU A 58 3.78 -2.96 -8.84
N SER A 59 3.63 -1.82 -9.53
CA SER A 59 4.48 -1.45 -10.66
C SER A 59 5.53 -0.45 -10.20
N ILE A 60 6.77 -0.92 -10.08
CA ILE A 60 7.93 -0.11 -9.72
C ILE A 60 8.38 0.67 -10.96
N LYS A 61 8.38 2.00 -10.88
CA LYS A 61 9.11 2.85 -11.84
C LYS A 61 10.31 3.45 -11.11
N ASN A 62 11.50 2.97 -11.47
CA ASN A 62 12.76 3.66 -11.17
C ASN A 62 12.91 4.91 -12.04
#